data_AF-T2PLH9-F1
#
_entry.id   AF-T2PLH9-F1
#
_cell.length_a   1.000
_cell.length_b   1.000
_cell.length_c   1.000
_cell.angle_alpha   90.00
_cell.angle_beta   90.00
_cell.angle_gamma   90.00
#
_symmetry.space_group_name_H-M   'P 1'
#
loop_
_entity.id
_entity.type
_entity.pdbx_description
1 polymer ?
#
loop_
_entity_poly.entity_id
_entity_poly.type
_entity_poly.pdbx_seq_one_letter_code
_entity_poly.pdbx_strand_id
1 'polypeptide(L)' 'MAENEWLAKDFYKVLGVSKDADEATITKAYRKLARKYHPDLNKTKEAEEKFKDVSEAYDVLKDKQMRARYDAIRQFGA' A
#
# COMPACT_ATOMS: atom_id res chain seq x y z
N MET A 1 -10.21 -11.71 -7.95
CA MET A 1 -8.99 -12.27 -7.32
C MET A 1 -8.19 -11.25 -6.51
N ALA A 2 -8.38 -9.92 -6.67
CA ALA A 2 -7.71 -8.91 -5.84
C ALA A 2 -8.08 -8.95 -4.34
N GLU A 3 -9.32 -9.31 -4.00
CA GLU A 3 -9.81 -9.32 -2.61
C GLU A 3 -9.08 -10.34 -1.70
N ASN A 4 -8.61 -11.47 -2.25
CA ASN A 4 -7.85 -12.45 -1.47
C ASN A 4 -6.44 -11.95 -1.14
N GLU A 5 -5.83 -11.12 -2.00
CA GLU A 5 -4.50 -10.56 -1.75
C GLU A 5 -4.53 -9.50 -0.65
N TRP A 6 -5.67 -8.81 -0.48
CA TRP A 6 -5.85 -7.79 0.55
C TRP A 6 -5.87 -8.37 1.97
N LEU A 7 -6.29 -9.63 2.13
CA LEU A 7 -6.19 -10.35 3.40
C LEU A 7 -4.75 -10.72 3.74
N ALA A 8 -3.96 -11.12 2.74
CA ALA A 8 -2.58 -11.55 2.92
C ALA A 8 -1.60 -10.38 3.07
N LYS A 9 -1.87 -9.24 2.41
CA LYS A 9 -0.98 -8.07 2.41
C LYS A 9 -1.42 -7.00 3.41
N ASP A 10 -0.46 -6.55 4.21
CA ASP A 10 -0.65 -5.43 5.12
C ASP A 10 -0.23 -4.11 4.47
N PHE A 11 -1.17 -3.42 3.83
CA PHE A 11 -0.92 -2.16 3.11
C PHE A 11 -0.35 -1.05 4.00
N TYR A 12 -0.72 -1.03 5.29
CA TYR A 12 -0.17 -0.09 6.26
C TYR A 12 1.31 -0.39 6.50
N LYS A 13 1.68 -1.66 6.67
CA LYS A 13 3.10 -2.07 6.78
C LYS A 13 3.89 -1.87 5.49
N VAL A 14 3.28 -2.11 4.32
CA VAL A 14 3.92 -1.90 3.01
C VAL A 14 4.30 -0.43 2.84
N LEU A 15 3.41 0.50 3.19
CA LEU A 15 3.71 1.93 3.19
C LEU A 15 4.55 2.37 4.40
N GLY A 16 4.67 1.53 5.43
CA GLY A 16 5.37 1.85 6.67
C GLY A 16 4.66 2.93 7.49
N VAL A 17 3.33 2.96 7.44
CA VAL A 17 2.48 3.93 8.14
C VAL A 17 1.58 3.22 9.16
N SER A 18 1.07 3.97 10.15
CA SER A 18 0.06 3.45 11.07
C SER A 18 -1.29 3.27 10.38
N LYS A 19 -2.14 2.39 10.90
CA LYS A 19 -3.55 2.28 10.49
C LYS A 19 -4.30 3.61 10.68
N ASP A 20 -3.91 4.38 11.68
CA ASP A 20 -4.49 5.69 12.02
C ASP A 20 -3.87 6.84 11.21
N ALA A 21 -2.99 6.53 10.24
CA ALA A 21 -2.36 7.56 9.41
C ALA A 21 -3.39 8.30 8.56
N ASP A 22 -3.25 9.62 8.52
CA ASP A 22 -4.03 10.47 7.64
C ASP A 22 -3.58 10.32 6.18
N GLU A 23 -4.42 10.79 5.27
CA GLU A 23 -4.16 10.73 3.83
C GLU A 23 -2.85 11.42 3.46
N ALA A 24 -2.52 12.54 4.13
CA ALA A 24 -1.28 13.27 3.92
C ALA A 24 -0.05 12.41 4.27
N THR A 25 -0.07 11.67 5.38
CA THR A 25 1.00 10.76 5.79
C THR A 25 1.14 9.61 4.80
N ILE A 26 0.03 9.04 4.34
CA ILE A 26 0.01 7.96 3.33
C ILE A 26 0.63 8.46 2.02
N THR A 27 0.19 9.60 1.49
CA THR A 27 0.76 10.18 0.26
C THR A 27 2.25 10.50 0.43
N LYS A 28 2.66 11.01 1.59
CA LYS A 28 4.07 11.32 1.87
C LYS A 28 4.93 10.04 1.90
N ALA A 29 4.45 8.99 2.54
CA ALA A 29 5.12 7.69 2.59
C ALA A 29 5.23 7.06 1.20
N TYR A 30 4.11 7.03 0.46
CA TYR A 30 4.07 6.58 -0.93
C TYR A 30 5.12 7.30 -1.79
N ARG A 31 5.15 8.64 -1.79
CA ARG A 31 6.13 9.41 -2.57
C ARG A 31 7.59 9.08 -2.21
N LYS A 32 7.87 8.84 -0.92
CA LYS A 32 9.21 8.47 -0.45
C LYS A 32 9.61 7.07 -0.97
N LEU A 33 8.71 6.10 -0.88
CA LEU A 33 8.96 4.73 -1.32
C LEU A 33 8.97 4.61 -2.85
N ALA A 34 8.06 5.29 -3.54
CA ALA A 34 7.99 5.38 -4.99
C ALA A 34 9.29 5.91 -5.58
N ARG A 35 9.90 6.95 -4.98
CA ARG A 35 11.24 7.43 -5.39
C ARG A 35 12.34 6.41 -5.09
N LYS A 36 12.28 5.72 -3.94
CA LYS A 36 13.28 4.72 -3.53
C LYS A 36 13.31 3.49 -4.44
N TYR A 37 12.14 3.07 -4.90
CA TYR A 37 11.95 1.89 -5.75
C TYR A 37 11.62 2.24 -7.20
N HIS A 38 11.79 3.50 -7.61
CA HIS A 38 11.46 3.94 -8.96
C HIS A 38 12.30 3.17 -9.98
N PRO A 39 11.73 2.70 -11.10
CA PRO A 39 12.46 1.92 -12.10
C PRO A 39 13.66 2.70 -12.69
N ASP A 40 13.59 4.02 -12.78
CA ASP A 40 14.75 4.82 -13.23
C ASP A 40 15.94 4.77 -12.27
N LEU A 41 15.68 4.71 -10.96
CA LEU A 41 16.72 4.70 -9.92
C LEU A 41 17.13 3.27 -9.57
N ASN A 42 16.23 2.31 -9.68
CA ASN A 42 16.42 0.94 -9.23
C ASN A 42 15.76 -0.05 -10.19
N LYS A 43 16.56 -0.62 -11.10
CA LYS A 43 16.10 -1.50 -12.19
C LYS A 43 16.03 -2.98 -11.81
N THR A 44 16.01 -3.29 -10.51
CA THR A 44 15.94 -4.68 -10.03
C THR A 44 14.50 -5.17 -10.01
N LYS A 45 14.29 -6.48 -10.21
CA LYS A 45 12.96 -7.10 -10.11
C LYS A 45 12.33 -6.87 -8.73
N GLU A 46 13.14 -6.92 -7.68
CA GLU A 46 12.68 -6.64 -6.31
C GLU A 46 12.18 -5.22 -6.12
N ALA A 47 12.80 -4.22 -6.77
CA ALA A 47 12.32 -2.85 -6.71
C ALA A 47 10.99 -2.69 -7.45
N GLU A 48 10.83 -3.35 -8.61
CA GLU A 48 9.57 -3.37 -9.35
C GLU A 48 8.43 -3.99 -8.53
N GLU A 49 8.67 -5.14 -7.88
CA GLU A 49 7.69 -5.79 -7.01
C GLU A 49 7.30 -4.89 -5.84
N LYS A 50 8.28 -4.32 -5.13
CA LYS A 50 8.02 -3.36 -4.05
C LYS A 50 7.28 -2.12 -4.52
N PHE A 51 7.58 -1.63 -5.72
CA PHE A 51 6.89 -0.48 -6.30
C PHE A 51 5.43 -0.80 -6.60
N LYS A 52 5.14 -2.00 -7.13
CA LYS A 52 3.77 -2.49 -7.33
C LYS A 52 3.02 -2.58 -6.01
N ASP A 53 3.60 -3.23 -5.00
CA ASP A 53 2.98 -3.36 -3.67
C ASP A 53 2.69 -1.99 -3.03
N VAL A 54 3.65 -1.07 -3.11
CA VAL A 54 3.51 0.30 -2.58
C VAL A 54 2.42 1.09 -3.32
N SER A 55 2.31 0.90 -4.64
CA SER A 55 1.29 1.57 -5.46
C SER A 55 -0.10 1.01 -5.17
N GLU A 56 -0.23 -0.32 -5.08
CA GLU A 56 -1.48 -0.99 -4.69
C GLU A 56 -1.94 -0.54 -3.30
N ALA A 57 -1.04 -0.55 -2.32
CA ALA A 57 -1.31 -0.09 -0.96
C ALA A 57 -1.77 1.38 -0.94
N TYR A 58 -1.14 2.25 -1.73
CA TYR A 58 -1.52 3.65 -1.83
C TYR A 58 -2.90 3.83 -2.46
N ASP A 59 -3.21 3.12 -3.54
CA ASP A 59 -4.49 3.24 -4.24
C ASP A 59 -5.67 2.80 -3.37
N VAL A 60 -5.48 1.79 -2.53
CA VAL A 60 -6.49 1.33 -1.57
C VAL A 60 -6.61 2.26 -0.37
N LEU A 61 -5.49 2.70 0.21
CA LEU A 61 -5.50 3.48 1.46
C LEU A 61 -5.78 4.97 1.27
N LYS A 62 -5.52 5.54 0.08
CA LYS A 62 -5.84 6.95 -0.21
C LYS A 62 -7.35 7.18 -0.34
N ASP A 63 -8.07 6.19 -0.88
CA ASP A 63 -9.51 6.28 -1.11
C ASP A 63 -10.24 5.79 0.15
N LYS A 64 -11.05 6.67 0.75
CA LYS A 64 -11.78 6.36 1.99
C LYS A 64 -12.74 5.18 1.84
N GLN A 65 -13.38 5.02 0.68
CA GLN A 65 -14.29 3.89 0.43
C GLN A 65 -13.51 2.59 0.26
N MET A 66 -12.40 2.61 -0.48
CA MET A 66 -11.54 1.43 -0.64
C MET A 66 -10.86 1.03 0.67
N ARG A 67 -10.39 2.00 1.45
CA ARG A 67 -9.84 1.80 2.78
C ARG A 67 -10.85 1.18 3.74
N ALA A 68 -12.08 1.68 3.74
CA ALA A 68 -13.15 1.10 4.56
C ALA A 68 -13.46 -0.35 4.16
N ARG A 69 -13.47 -0.67 2.86
CA ARG A 69 -13.62 -2.06 2.37
C ARG A 69 -12.45 -2.93 2.79
N TYR A 70 -11.22 -2.43 2.63
CA TYR A 70 -10.01 -3.12 3.04
C TYR A 70 -9.99 -3.43 4.54
N ASP A 71 -10.30 -2.43 5.37
CA ASP A 71 -10.35 -2.56 6.81
C ASP A 71 -11.47 -3.55 7.22
N ALA A 72 -12.64 -3.50 6.57
CA ALA A 72 -13.72 -4.46 6.80
C ALA A 72 -13.28 -5.89 6.42
N ILE A 73 -12.68 -6.10 5.25
CA ILE A 73 -12.19 -7.41 4.82
C ILE A 73 -11.16 -7.96 5.84
N ARG A 74 -10.20 -7.14 6.28
CA ARG A 74 -9.20 -7.56 7.29
C ARG A 74 -9.77 -7.76 8.69
N GLN A 75 -10.86 -7.10 9.04
CA GLN A 75 -11.55 -7.29 10.31
C GLN A 75 -12.42 -8.56 10.33
N PHE A 76 -13.05 -8.91 9.20
CA PHE A 76 -13.96 -10.06 9.10
C PHE A 76 -13.28 -11.35 8.61
N GLY A 77 -12.10 -11.26 7.98
CA GLY A 77 -11.34 -12.42 7.49
C GLY A 77 -10.21 -12.90 8.42
N ALA A 78 -10.14 -12.36 9.65
CA ALA A 78 -9.22 -12.81 10.70
C ALA A 78 -9.89 -13.80 11.66
#